data_AF-A0A936X040-F1
#
_entry.id   AF-A0A936X040-F1
#
_cell.length_a   1.000
_cell.length_b   1.000
_cell.length_c   1.000
_cell.angle_alpha   90.00
_cell.angle_beta   90.00
_cell.angle_gamma   90.00
#
_symmetry.space_group_name_H-M   'P 1'
#
loop_
_entity.id
_entity.type
_entity.pdbx_description
1 polymer ?
#
loop_
_entity_poly.entity_id
_entity_poly.type
_entity_poly.pdbx_seq_one_letter_code
_entity_poly.pdbx_strand_id
1 'polypeptide(L)'
;MIIGIVGLFAVLIGFGKTFIIPSIDGSFDAPFIVHLHGAFAFSWILLFLVQTILIHVRNYRLHQILGILGTGIAIGIGITIVFVGKYVVSRDLSQGLGEISYSSLIGNITSALLFLLFVLLGILKRNDPASHKRFMLLATIIVLWPAWFRFRHYFPAIPRPDIWFAVVLADSLIITLGSGTKLKMAKFIRHFFSGGAIRDFRAKL
;
A
#
# COMPACT_ATOMS: atom_id res chain seq x y z
N MET A 1 9.26 -12.57 -4.50
CA MET A 1 10.60 -12.03 -4.74
C MET A 1 10.59 -10.94 -5.79
N ILE A 2 10.33 -11.22 -7.08
CA ILE A 2 10.36 -10.21 -8.16
C ILE A 2 9.53 -8.95 -7.81
N ILE A 3 8.27 -9.11 -7.42
CA ILE A 3 7.41 -7.97 -7.08
C ILE A 3 7.95 -7.17 -5.89
N GLY A 4 8.57 -7.83 -4.91
CA GLY A 4 9.21 -7.13 -3.78
C GLY A 4 10.41 -6.29 -4.22
N ILE A 5 11.21 -6.80 -5.16
CA ILE A 5 12.33 -6.06 -5.78
C ILE A 5 11.80 -4.86 -6.57
N VAL A 6 10.80 -5.09 -7.43
CA VAL A 6 10.16 -4.01 -8.21
C VAL A 6 9.59 -2.94 -7.30
N GLY A 7 8.88 -3.33 -6.24
CA GLY A 7 8.35 -2.40 -5.23
C GLY A 7 9.44 -1.61 -4.53
N LEU A 8 10.55 -2.25 -4.17
CA LEU A 8 11.69 -1.56 -3.54
C LEU A 8 12.28 -0.50 -4.49
N PHE A 9 12.54 -0.85 -5.75
CA PHE A 9 13.01 0.12 -6.74
C PHE A 9 12.01 1.25 -6.98
N ALA A 10 10.71 0.93 -7.06
CA ALA A 10 9.66 1.93 -7.21
C ALA A 10 9.69 2.95 -6.08
N VAL A 11 9.84 2.50 -4.83
CA VAL A 11 9.95 3.40 -3.66
C VAL A 11 11.22 4.23 -3.72
N LEU A 12 12.38 3.62 -3.96
CA LEU A 12 13.67 4.33 -4.00
C LEU A 12 13.68 5.41 -5.09
N ILE A 13 13.21 5.08 -6.30
CA ILE A 13 13.17 6.03 -7.43
C ILE A 13 12.07 7.06 -7.22
N GLY A 14 10.84 6.61 -6.91
CA GLY A 14 9.68 7.48 -6.77
C GLY A 14 9.85 8.51 -5.66
N PHE A 15 10.38 8.11 -4.50
CA PHE A 15 10.61 9.02 -3.38
C PHE A 15 11.99 9.68 -3.41
N GLY A 16 12.86 9.35 -4.36
CA GLY A 16 14.20 9.93 -4.52
C GLY A 16 14.19 11.46 -4.48
N LYS A 17 13.56 12.10 -5.48
CA LYS A 17 13.49 13.57 -5.60
C LYS A 17 12.60 14.25 -4.56
N THR A 18 11.60 13.56 -4.01
CA THR A 18 10.54 14.21 -3.22
C THR A 18 10.69 14.03 -1.71
N PHE A 19 11.55 13.13 -1.27
CA PHE A 19 11.69 12.77 0.15
C PHE A 19 13.11 12.35 0.49
N ILE A 20 13.67 11.34 -0.19
CA ILE A 20 14.94 10.72 0.21
C ILE A 20 16.10 11.70 0.08
N ILE A 21 16.31 12.28 -1.11
CA ILE A 21 17.39 13.23 -1.34
C ILE A 21 17.21 14.48 -0.45
N PRO A 22 16.02 15.13 -0.44
CA PRO A 22 15.77 16.26 0.46
C PRO A 22 15.96 15.95 1.96
N SER A 23 15.69 14.72 2.40
CA SER A 23 15.88 14.36 3.82
C SER A 23 17.35 14.18 4.18
N ILE A 24 18.18 13.78 3.22
CA ILE A 24 19.62 13.58 3.42
C ILE A 24 20.37 14.91 3.41
N ASP A 25 19.99 15.82 2.51
CA ASP A 25 20.63 17.14 2.38
C ASP A 25 20.07 18.19 3.37
N GLY A 26 19.03 17.85 4.13
CA GLY A 26 18.41 18.72 5.13
C GLY A 26 17.43 19.75 4.58
N SER A 27 17.11 19.69 3.28
CA SER A 27 16.15 20.60 2.64
C SER A 27 14.68 20.16 2.78
N PHE A 28 14.42 18.94 3.27
CA PHE A 28 13.07 18.45 3.49
C PHE A 28 12.45 19.04 4.76
N ASP A 29 11.58 20.02 4.59
CA ASP A 29 10.79 20.59 5.68
C ASP A 29 9.40 19.94 5.77
N ALA A 30 9.24 19.00 6.70
CA ALA A 30 7.95 18.42 7.04
C ALA A 30 7.89 18.00 8.52
N PRO A 31 6.68 17.93 9.11
CA PRO A 31 6.54 17.46 10.48
C PRO A 31 7.04 16.02 10.65
N PHE A 32 7.53 15.70 11.84
CA PHE A 32 8.05 14.37 12.20
C PHE A 32 7.13 13.20 11.79
N ILE A 33 5.80 13.40 11.83
CA ILE A 33 4.82 12.39 11.45
C ILE A 33 4.95 11.91 9.99
N VAL A 34 5.43 12.77 9.09
CA VAL A 34 5.68 12.43 7.68
C VAL A 34 6.86 11.47 7.57
N HIS A 35 7.93 11.72 8.33
CA HIS A 35 9.09 10.82 8.41
C HIS A 35 8.70 9.48 9.03
N LEU A 36 7.91 9.50 10.10
CA LEU A 36 7.44 8.29 10.76
C LEU A 36 6.57 7.43 9.83
N HIS A 37 5.64 8.05 9.10
CA HIS A 37 4.86 7.36 8.07
C HIS A 37 5.74 6.76 6.98
N GLY A 38 6.69 7.54 6.46
CA GLY A 38 7.67 7.07 5.47
C GLY A 38 8.47 5.87 5.95
N ALA A 39 8.93 5.88 7.21
CA ALA A 39 9.66 4.78 7.81
C ALA A 39 8.81 3.51 7.91
N PHE A 40 7.55 3.61 8.34
CA PHE A 40 6.63 2.47 8.37
C PHE A 40 6.35 1.92 6.96
N ALA A 41 6.04 2.79 6.00
CA ALA A 41 5.75 2.39 4.62
C ALA A 41 6.97 1.73 3.96
N PHE A 42 8.17 2.29 4.13
CA PHE A 42 9.41 1.70 3.62
C PHE A 42 9.70 0.35 4.28
N SER A 43 9.53 0.26 5.60
CA SER A 43 9.68 -1.00 6.35
C SER A 43 8.73 -2.08 5.88
N TRP A 44 7.49 -1.73 5.48
CA TRP A 44 6.55 -2.68 4.90
C TRP A 44 7.04 -3.28 3.59
N ILE A 45 7.60 -2.47 2.69
CA ILE A 45 8.13 -2.95 1.41
C ILE A 45 9.35 -3.85 1.60
N LEU A 46 10.26 -3.45 2.50
CA LEU A 46 11.41 -4.28 2.85
C LEU A 46 10.97 -5.60 3.49
N LEU A 47 10.02 -5.54 4.43
CA LEU A 47 9.45 -6.72 5.06
C LEU A 47 8.80 -7.63 4.02
N PHE A 48 8.00 -7.11 3.10
CA PHE A 48 7.37 -7.92 2.05
C PHE A 48 8.42 -8.66 1.21
N LEU A 49 9.51 -7.99 0.81
CA LEU A 49 10.62 -8.64 0.10
C LEU A 49 11.25 -9.76 0.95
N VAL A 50 11.63 -9.45 2.20
CA VAL A 50 12.21 -10.40 3.16
C VAL A 50 11.28 -11.60 3.36
N GLN A 51 9.98 -11.37 3.53
CA GLN A 51 8.99 -12.44 3.70
C GLN A 51 8.97 -13.40 2.51
N THR A 52 9.09 -12.88 1.28
CA THR A 52 9.17 -13.75 0.09
C THR A 52 10.50 -14.52 -0.01
N ILE A 53 11.60 -13.95 0.47
CA ILE A 53 12.90 -14.63 0.54
C ILE A 53 12.84 -15.75 1.58
N LEU A 54 12.29 -15.48 2.77
CA LEU A 54 12.17 -16.47 3.86
C LEU A 54 11.36 -17.69 3.43
N ILE A 55 10.28 -17.51 2.66
CA ILE A 55 9.53 -18.62 2.07
C ILE A 55 10.39 -19.40 1.05
N HIS A 56 11.18 -18.71 0.22
CA HIS A 56 12.03 -19.34 -0.78
C HIS A 56 13.13 -20.20 -0.14
N VAL A 57 13.78 -19.69 0.91
CA VAL A 57 14.80 -20.42 1.68
C VAL A 57 14.21 -21.35 2.75
N ARG A 58 12.87 -21.51 2.77
CA ARG A 58 12.12 -22.39 3.69
C ARG A 58 12.31 -22.08 5.18
N ASN A 59 12.65 -20.84 5.54
CA ASN A 59 12.75 -20.40 6.93
C ASN A 59 11.39 -19.90 7.43
N TYR A 60 10.47 -20.84 7.64
CA TYR A 60 9.09 -20.55 8.05
C TYR A 60 8.98 -19.95 9.46
N ARG A 61 9.91 -20.28 10.36
CA ARG A 61 9.93 -19.73 11.72
C ARG A 61 10.16 -18.23 11.70
N LEU A 62 11.17 -17.75 10.98
CA LEU A 62 11.39 -16.30 10.84
C LEU A 62 10.26 -15.63 10.07
N HIS A 63 9.69 -16.29 9.06
CA HIS A 63 8.52 -15.76 8.35
C HIS A 63 7.36 -15.44 9.30
N GLN A 64 7.06 -16.37 10.21
CA GLN A 64 6.01 -16.21 11.23
C GLN A 64 6.35 -15.11 12.24
N ILE A 65 7.57 -15.09 12.79
CA ILE A 65 8.00 -14.08 13.78
C ILE A 65 7.94 -12.67 13.17
N LEU A 66 8.54 -12.48 12.00
CA LEU A 66 8.51 -11.18 11.32
C LEU A 66 7.10 -10.82 10.81
N GLY A 67 6.21 -11.80 10.62
CA GLY A 67 4.82 -11.56 10.26
C GLY A 67 4.03 -10.86 11.37
N ILE A 68 4.34 -11.18 12.63
CA ILE A 68 3.77 -10.49 13.80
C ILE A 68 4.23 -9.03 13.82
N LEU A 69 5.53 -8.79 13.61
CA LEU A 69 6.06 -7.42 13.47
C LEU A 69 5.40 -6.66 12.32
N GLY A 70 5.14 -7.33 11.20
CA GLY A 70 4.41 -6.77 10.06
C GLY A 70 3.02 -6.26 10.42
N THR A 71 2.34 -6.89 11.38
CA THR A 71 1.03 -6.42 11.84
C THR A 71 1.14 -5.06 12.54
N GLY A 72 2.17 -4.88 13.38
CA GLY A 72 2.47 -3.59 14.00
C GLY A 72 2.82 -2.50 12.99
N ILE A 73 3.62 -2.84 11.97
CA ILE A 73 3.95 -1.92 10.87
C ILE A 73 2.68 -1.49 10.12
N ALA A 74 1.79 -2.43 9.78
CA ALA A 74 0.55 -2.11 9.07
C ALA A 74 -0.34 -1.15 9.88
N ILE A 75 -0.48 -1.40 11.18
CA ILE A 75 -1.22 -0.50 12.09
C ILE A 75 -0.55 0.88 12.13
N GLY A 76 0.78 0.92 12.23
CA GLY A 76 1.56 2.17 12.18
C GLY A 76 1.31 2.98 10.90
N ILE A 77 1.30 2.33 9.73
CA ILE A 77 0.93 2.97 8.45
C ILE A 77 -0.49 3.55 8.54
N GLY A 78 -1.46 2.75 8.99
CA GLY A 78 -2.87 3.13 9.07
C GLY A 78 -3.15 4.30 10.03
N ILE A 79 -2.41 4.39 11.14
CA ILE A 79 -2.53 5.50 12.09
C ILE A 79 -1.85 6.75 11.52
N THR A 80 -0.59 6.63 11.10
CA THR A 80 0.23 7.77 10.68
C THR A 80 -0.31 8.47 9.43
N ILE A 81 -0.89 7.72 8.48
CA ILE A 81 -1.45 8.29 7.25
C ILE A 81 -2.59 9.29 7.50
N VAL A 82 -3.36 9.13 8.59
CA VAL A 82 -4.43 10.07 8.94
C VAL A 82 -3.84 11.45 9.27
N PHE A 83 -2.73 11.47 10.02
CA PHE A 83 -2.05 12.71 10.40
C PHE A 83 -1.29 13.32 9.22
N VAL A 84 -0.65 12.50 8.38
CA VAL A 84 -0.04 12.96 7.13
C VAL A 84 -1.10 13.57 6.21
N GLY A 85 -2.27 12.94 6.08
CA GLY A 85 -3.39 13.44 5.31
C GLY A 85 -3.86 14.81 5.79
N LYS A 86 -4.00 14.99 7.12
CA LYS A 86 -4.33 16.31 7.71
C LYS A 86 -3.29 17.37 7.36
N TYR A 87 -1.99 17.06 7.50
CA TYR A 87 -0.91 17.99 7.17
C TYR A 87 -0.93 18.39 5.69
N VAL A 88 -1.07 17.42 4.79
CA VAL A 88 -1.16 17.68 3.33
C VAL A 88 -2.36 18.56 3.02
N VAL A 89 -3.52 18.28 3.62
CA VAL A 89 -4.73 19.08 3.39
C VAL A 89 -4.55 20.52 3.84
N SER A 90 -4.02 20.74 5.05
CA SER A 90 -3.76 22.08 5.58
C SER A 90 -2.75 22.85 4.73
N ARG A 91 -1.69 22.19 4.26
CA ARG A 91 -0.68 22.78 3.36
C ARG A 91 -1.27 23.15 2.00
N ASP A 92 -2.08 22.27 1.41
CA ASP A 92 -2.63 22.50 0.07
C ASP A 92 -3.71 23.61 0.11
N LEU A 93 -4.50 23.68 1.19
CA LEU A 93 -5.46 24.76 1.41
C LEU A 93 -4.79 26.12 1.57
N SER A 94 -3.66 26.22 2.28
CA SER A 94 -2.92 27.48 2.43
C SER A 94 -2.28 27.95 1.12
N GLN A 95 -2.14 27.06 0.13
CA GLN A 95 -1.63 27.34 -1.21
C GLN A 95 -2.74 27.54 -2.26
N GLY A 96 -4.02 27.54 -1.86
CA GLY A 96 -5.16 27.73 -2.77
C GLY A 96 -5.52 26.50 -3.60
N LEU A 97 -5.02 25.31 -3.26
CA LEU A 97 -5.20 24.06 -4.01
C LEU A 97 -6.37 23.20 -3.48
N GLY A 98 -7.50 23.83 -3.17
CA GLY A 98 -8.63 23.20 -2.46
C GLY A 98 -9.18 21.92 -3.11
N GLU A 99 -9.49 21.93 -4.41
CA GLU A 99 -10.05 20.76 -5.11
C GLU A 99 -9.10 19.56 -5.16
N ILE A 100 -7.79 19.82 -5.30
CA ILE A 100 -6.73 18.80 -5.31
C ILE A 100 -6.56 18.19 -3.91
N SER A 101 -6.70 19.02 -2.88
CA SER A 101 -6.60 18.64 -1.46
C SER A 101 -7.67 17.63 -1.06
N TYR A 102 -8.95 17.88 -1.41
CA TYR A 102 -10.04 16.95 -1.10
C TYR A 102 -9.89 15.60 -1.80
N SER A 103 -9.51 15.63 -3.09
CA SER A 103 -9.29 14.42 -3.89
C SER A 103 -8.16 13.55 -3.32
N SER A 104 -7.08 14.19 -2.86
CA SER A 104 -5.93 13.53 -2.25
C SER A 104 -6.27 12.92 -0.89
N LEU A 105 -7.09 13.62 -0.08
CA LEU A 105 -7.55 13.12 1.21
C LEU A 105 -8.39 11.84 1.05
N ILE A 106 -9.36 11.85 0.12
CA ILE A 106 -10.20 10.69 -0.18
C ILE A 106 -9.32 9.52 -0.64
N GLY A 107 -8.40 9.76 -1.57
CA GLY A 107 -7.46 8.74 -2.04
C GLY A 107 -6.63 8.11 -0.91
N ASN A 108 -6.11 8.93 0.02
CA ASN A 108 -5.34 8.47 1.16
C ASN A 108 -6.18 7.62 2.14
N ILE A 109 -7.38 8.06 2.48
CA ILE A 109 -8.28 7.34 3.40
C ILE A 109 -8.72 6.02 2.77
N THR A 110 -9.18 6.03 1.51
CA THR A 110 -9.60 4.82 0.81
C THR A 110 -8.44 3.83 0.68
N SER A 111 -7.24 4.30 0.34
CA SER A 111 -6.04 3.45 0.26
C SER A 111 -5.69 2.83 1.61
N ALA A 112 -5.72 3.63 2.69
CA ALA A 112 -5.46 3.14 4.04
C ALA A 112 -6.47 2.05 4.47
N LEU A 113 -7.76 2.27 4.22
CA LEU A 113 -8.81 1.29 4.54
C LEU A 113 -8.64 0.00 3.75
N LEU A 114 -8.39 0.08 2.44
CA LEU A 114 -8.14 -1.08 1.59
C LEU A 114 -6.87 -1.83 1.99
N PHE A 115 -5.79 -1.10 2.28
CA PHE A 115 -4.54 -1.66 2.77
C PHE A 115 -4.79 -2.47 4.05
N LEU A 116 -5.37 -1.86 5.08
CA LEU A 116 -5.65 -2.52 6.36
C LEU A 116 -6.60 -3.72 6.18
N LEU A 117 -7.62 -3.58 5.34
CA LEU A 117 -8.54 -4.67 5.02
C LEU A 117 -7.81 -5.85 4.39
N PHE A 118 -6.94 -5.62 3.40
CA PHE A 118 -6.18 -6.70 2.77
C PHE A 118 -5.16 -7.32 3.73
N VAL A 119 -4.51 -6.53 4.59
CA VAL A 119 -3.64 -7.07 5.63
C VAL A 119 -4.43 -7.98 6.57
N LEU A 120 -5.58 -7.51 7.07
CA LEU A 120 -6.47 -8.29 7.94
C LEU A 120 -6.90 -9.59 7.25
N LEU A 121 -7.41 -9.52 6.02
CA LEU A 121 -7.85 -10.71 5.26
C LEU A 121 -6.70 -11.69 5.02
N GLY A 122 -5.49 -11.20 4.74
CA GLY A 122 -4.32 -12.05 4.59
C GLY A 122 -3.91 -12.74 5.90
N ILE A 123 -4.03 -12.07 7.04
CA ILE A 123 -3.78 -12.66 8.37
C ILE A 123 -4.86 -13.71 8.70
N LEU A 124 -6.14 -13.41 8.44
CA LEU A 124 -7.26 -14.33 8.66
C LEU A 124 -7.17 -15.57 7.77
N LYS A 125 -6.63 -15.42 6.55
CA LYS A 125 -6.43 -16.51 5.59
C LYS A 125 -5.03 -17.12 5.63
N ARG A 126 -4.28 -16.97 6.74
CA ARG A 126 -2.91 -17.53 6.89
C ARG A 126 -2.83 -19.05 6.71
N ASN A 127 -3.92 -19.78 6.97
CA ASN A 127 -3.99 -21.24 6.78
C ASN A 127 -4.25 -21.65 5.31
N ASP A 128 -4.54 -20.70 4.43
CA ASP A 128 -4.63 -20.90 2.98
C ASP A 128 -3.50 -20.08 2.30
N PRO A 129 -2.34 -20.70 2.02
CA PRO A 129 -1.18 -20.02 1.45
C PRO A 129 -1.50 -19.28 0.14
N ALA A 130 -2.47 -19.79 -0.63
CA ALA A 130 -2.86 -19.18 -1.88
C ALA A 130 -3.60 -17.86 -1.65
N SER A 131 -4.51 -17.80 -0.67
CA SER A 131 -5.22 -16.58 -0.32
C SER A 131 -4.34 -15.60 0.45
N HIS A 132 -3.55 -16.08 1.43
CA HIS A 132 -2.63 -15.26 2.21
C HIS A 132 -1.70 -14.43 1.32
N LYS A 133 -0.99 -15.07 0.38
CA LYS A 133 -0.05 -14.38 -0.51
C LYS A 133 -0.72 -13.34 -1.40
N ARG A 134 -1.96 -13.59 -1.82
CA ARG A 134 -2.72 -12.68 -2.70
C ARG A 134 -3.13 -11.42 -1.95
N PHE A 135 -3.63 -11.56 -0.74
CA PHE A 135 -4.00 -10.41 0.08
C PHE A 135 -2.78 -9.58 0.49
N MET A 136 -1.67 -10.22 0.85
CA MET A 136 -0.42 -9.50 1.13
C MET A 136 0.12 -8.75 -0.09
N LEU A 137 0.00 -9.35 -1.29
CA LEU A 137 0.35 -8.68 -2.54
C LEU A 137 -0.57 -7.49 -2.82
N LEU A 138 -1.89 -7.64 -2.68
CA LEU A 138 -2.84 -6.54 -2.88
C LEU A 138 -2.61 -5.39 -1.90
N ALA A 139 -2.37 -5.67 -0.62
CA ALA A 139 -1.98 -4.66 0.36
C ALA A 139 -0.73 -3.91 -0.11
N THR A 140 0.28 -4.63 -0.60
CA THR A 140 1.53 -4.04 -1.08
C THR A 140 1.33 -3.18 -2.33
N ILE A 141 0.48 -3.61 -3.27
CA ILE A 141 0.16 -2.80 -4.46
C ILE A 141 -0.54 -1.49 -4.05
N ILE A 142 -1.49 -1.55 -3.12
CA ILE A 142 -2.17 -0.37 -2.59
C ILE A 142 -1.18 0.60 -1.92
N VAL A 143 -0.22 0.12 -1.13
CA VAL A 143 0.73 1.03 -0.49
C VAL A 143 1.79 1.59 -1.46
N LEU A 144 1.99 0.94 -2.62
CA LEU A 144 2.99 1.32 -3.63
C LEU A 144 2.52 2.42 -4.60
N TRP A 145 1.21 2.64 -4.78
CA TRP A 145 0.72 3.63 -5.76
C TRP A 145 1.35 5.03 -5.61
N PRO A 146 1.62 5.57 -4.40
CA PRO A 146 2.24 6.89 -4.26
C PRO A 146 3.70 6.89 -4.76
N ALA A 147 4.40 5.77 -4.70
CA ALA A 147 5.74 5.63 -5.26
C ALA A 147 5.69 5.76 -6.78
N TRP A 148 4.78 5.02 -7.42
CA TRP A 148 4.56 5.08 -8.86
C TRP A 148 4.14 6.46 -9.32
N PHE A 149 3.17 7.09 -8.65
CA PHE A 149 2.69 8.41 -9.00
C PHE A 149 3.79 9.47 -9.04
N ARG A 150 4.82 9.34 -8.19
CA ARG A 150 5.96 10.26 -8.17
C ARG A 150 6.89 10.14 -9.39
N PHE A 151 6.73 9.12 -10.23
CA PHE A 151 7.45 9.02 -11.50
C PHE A 151 7.14 10.21 -12.43
N ARG A 152 6.02 10.91 -12.22
CA ARG A 152 5.69 12.18 -12.90
C ARG A 152 6.80 13.24 -12.82
N HIS A 153 7.64 13.23 -11.79
CA HIS A 153 8.76 14.20 -11.63
C HIS A 153 9.98 13.85 -12.51
N TYR A 154 10.00 12.66 -13.12
CA TYR A 154 11.00 12.24 -14.11
C TYR A 154 10.43 12.30 -15.53
N PHE A 155 9.11 12.14 -15.68
CA PHE A 155 8.41 12.14 -16.96
C PHE A 155 7.32 13.22 -17.02
N PRO A 156 7.69 14.51 -16.99
CA PRO A 156 6.73 15.62 -16.97
C PRO A 156 5.90 15.74 -18.26
N ALA A 157 6.38 15.16 -19.36
CA ALA A 157 5.69 15.19 -20.66
C ALA A 157 4.48 14.25 -20.75
N ILE A 158 4.27 13.36 -19.77
CA ILE A 158 3.16 12.39 -19.82
C ILE A 158 1.87 13.06 -19.35
N PRO A 159 0.83 13.13 -20.20
CA PRO A 159 -0.46 13.70 -19.82
C PRO A 159 -1.16 12.76 -18.84
N ARG A 160 -1.85 13.31 -17.83
CA ARG A 160 -2.59 12.56 -16.80
C ARG A 160 -1.74 11.50 -16.07
N PRO A 161 -0.70 11.90 -15.33
CA PRO A 161 0.15 10.99 -14.57
C PRO A 161 -0.61 10.20 -13.48
N ASP A 162 -1.75 10.72 -13.02
CA ASP A 162 -2.72 10.02 -12.17
C ASP A 162 -3.19 8.71 -12.81
N ILE A 163 -3.50 8.70 -14.10
CA ILE A 163 -3.95 7.48 -14.78
C ILE A 163 -2.76 6.55 -15.06
N TRP A 164 -1.73 7.06 -15.74
CA TRP A 164 -0.66 6.20 -16.24
C TRP A 164 0.22 5.62 -15.14
N PHE A 165 0.55 6.42 -14.13
CA PHE A 165 1.44 5.98 -13.06
C PHE A 165 0.69 5.44 -11.84
N ALA A 166 -0.36 6.11 -11.38
CA ALA A 166 -1.04 5.69 -10.15
C ALA A 166 -2.00 4.51 -10.38
N VAL A 167 -2.59 4.37 -11.58
CA VAL A 167 -3.53 3.29 -11.88
C VAL A 167 -2.89 2.25 -12.78
N VAL A 168 -2.53 2.61 -14.03
CA VAL A 168 -2.10 1.63 -15.04
C VAL A 168 -0.81 0.92 -14.61
N LEU A 169 0.22 1.67 -14.23
CA LEU A 169 1.50 1.07 -13.83
C LEU A 169 1.39 0.31 -12.51
N ALA A 170 0.68 0.84 -11.51
CA ALA A 170 0.47 0.16 -10.23
C ALA A 170 -0.34 -1.15 -10.40
N ASP A 171 -1.44 -1.10 -11.15
CA ASP A 171 -2.34 -2.23 -11.37
C ASP A 171 -1.78 -3.26 -12.36
N SER A 172 -0.76 -2.91 -13.16
CA SER A 172 -0.06 -3.89 -14.00
C SER A 172 0.49 -5.05 -13.16
N LEU A 173 0.85 -4.81 -11.90
CA LEU A 173 1.31 -5.84 -10.96
C LEU A 173 0.19 -6.84 -10.60
N ILE A 174 -1.08 -6.45 -10.69
CA ILE A 174 -2.26 -7.31 -10.49
C ILE A 174 -2.36 -8.35 -11.62
N ILE A 175 -1.78 -8.10 -12.80
CA ILE A 175 -1.79 -9.07 -13.91
C ILE A 175 -1.06 -10.36 -13.52
N THR A 176 -0.10 -10.29 -12.59
CA THR A 176 0.57 -11.47 -12.03
C THR A 176 -0.35 -12.36 -11.17
N LEU A 177 -1.52 -11.87 -10.77
CA LEU A 177 -2.58 -12.69 -10.18
C LEU A 177 -3.26 -13.49 -11.29
N GLY A 178 -2.92 -14.78 -11.42
CA GLY A 178 -3.47 -15.66 -12.46
C GLY A 178 -5.00 -15.61 -12.58
N SER A 179 -5.53 -15.82 -13.79
CA SER A 179 -6.92 -15.59 -14.23
C SER A 179 -8.02 -16.11 -13.27
N GLY A 180 -7.90 -17.34 -12.75
CA GLY A 180 -8.88 -17.92 -11.81
C GLY A 180 -8.98 -17.19 -10.46
N THR A 181 -7.99 -16.38 -10.13
CA THR A 181 -7.93 -15.56 -8.92
C THR A 181 -8.77 -14.30 -9.04
N LYS A 182 -8.68 -13.63 -10.19
CA LYS A 182 -9.40 -12.36 -10.46
C LYS A 182 -10.90 -12.56 -10.29
N LEU A 183 -11.40 -13.71 -10.76
CA LEU A 183 -12.82 -14.08 -10.65
C LEU A 183 -13.27 -14.37 -9.20
N LYS A 184 -12.47 -15.10 -8.42
CA LYS A 184 -12.77 -15.39 -7.01
C LYS A 184 -12.69 -14.13 -6.14
N MET A 185 -11.72 -13.26 -6.40
CA MET A 185 -11.56 -11.98 -5.71
C MET A 185 -12.70 -11.01 -6.05
N ALA A 186 -13.07 -10.89 -7.33
CA ALA A 186 -14.19 -10.07 -7.77
C ALA A 186 -15.54 -10.58 -7.23
N LYS A 187 -15.70 -11.90 -7.03
CA LYS A 187 -16.84 -12.49 -6.33
C LYS A 187 -16.82 -12.18 -4.84
N PHE A 188 -15.66 -12.32 -4.18
CA PHE A 188 -15.50 -12.04 -2.75
C PHE A 188 -15.76 -10.57 -2.42
N ILE A 189 -15.17 -9.64 -3.19
CA ILE A 189 -15.39 -8.20 -3.06
C ILE A 189 -16.88 -7.89 -3.27
N ARG A 190 -17.50 -8.40 -4.33
CA ARG A 190 -18.95 -8.23 -4.55
C ARG A 190 -19.78 -8.75 -3.36
N HIS A 191 -19.46 -9.93 -2.84
CA HIS A 191 -20.19 -10.54 -1.73
C HIS A 191 -20.03 -9.76 -0.41
N PHE A 192 -18.84 -9.20 -0.15
CA PHE A 192 -18.58 -8.40 1.05
C PHE A 192 -19.32 -7.05 0.98
N PHE A 193 -19.26 -6.35 -0.16
CA PHE A 193 -19.96 -5.08 -0.37
C PHE A 193 -21.47 -5.23 -0.58
N SER A 194 -21.97 -6.42 -0.95
CA SER A 194 -23.40 -6.70 -1.04
C SER A 194 -24.03 -7.17 0.28
N GLY A 195 -23.32 -7.08 1.41
CA GLY A 195 -23.84 -7.47 2.74
C GLY A 195 -23.94 -8.99 2.97
N GLY A 196 -23.33 -9.82 2.11
CA GLY A 196 -23.40 -11.28 2.20
C GLY A 196 -22.75 -11.84 3.48
N ALA A 197 -21.64 -11.23 3.92
CA ALA A 197 -20.97 -11.62 5.16
C ALA A 197 -21.81 -11.38 6.44
N ILE A 198 -22.73 -10.40 6.40
CA ILE A 198 -23.63 -10.09 7.52
C ILE A 198 -24.78 -11.11 7.59
N ARG A 199 -25.26 -11.60 6.43
CA ARG A 199 -26.30 -12.66 6.37
C ARG A 199 -25.77 -14.01 6.87
N ASP A 200 -24.55 -14.38 6.51
CA ASP A 200 -23.94 -15.64 6.95
C ASP A 200 -23.62 -15.68 8.45
N PHE A 201 -23.29 -14.53 9.05
CA PHE A 201 -23.09 -14.42 10.50
C PHE A 201 -24.42 -14.56 11.27
N ARG A 202 -25.51 -13.99 10.73
CA ARG A 202 -26.85 -14.08 11.33
C ARG A 202 -27.49 -15.46 11.20
N ALA A 203 -27.06 -16.26 10.23
CA ALA A 203 -27.55 -17.63 10.01
C ALA A 203 -26.81 -18.70 10.86
N LYS A 204 -25.76 -18.29 11.59
CA LYS A 204 -24.99 -19.16 12.50
C LYS A 204 -25.22 -18.84 13.99
N LEU A 205 -26.12 -17.90 14.27
CA LEU A 205 -26.72 -17.64 15.58
C LEU A 205 -28.10 -18.28 15.59
#